data_AF-A0A7S1GJD7-F1
#
_entry.id   AF-A0A7S1GJD7-F1
#
_cell.length_a   1.000
_cell.length_b   1.000
_cell.length_c   1.000
_cell.angle_alpha   90.00
_cell.angle_beta   90.00
_cell.angle_gamma   90.00
#
_symmetry.space_group_name_H-M   'P 1'
#
loop_
_entity.id
_entity.type
_entity.pdbx_description
1 polymer ?
#
loop_
_entity_poly.entity_id
_entity_poly.type
_entity_poly.pdbx_seq_one_letter_code
_entity_poly.pdbx_strand_id
1 'polypeptide(L)'
;LEWTPLHFACAVGSHFDVIRFLTEQYPEALALQSASGTPLHLACISSEKLVDSKTIQYLVRRNPSLLTVKNSDGFTPIDCALCNFPKYKNTAQYYNVLQLLVE
;
A
#
# COMPACT_ATOMS: atom_id res chain seq x y z
N LEU A 1 -4.31 -17.79 -4.94
CA LEU A 1 -3.49 -16.68 -4.42
C LEU A 1 -4.18 -16.17 -3.17
N GLU A 2 -3.49 -16.22 -2.04
CA GLU A 2 -4.08 -15.95 -0.72
C GLU A 2 -3.61 -14.59 -0.18
N TRP A 3 -4.51 -13.89 0.50
CA TRP A 3 -4.15 -12.68 1.23
C TRP A 3 -3.34 -13.05 2.48
N THR A 4 -2.20 -12.39 2.66
CA THR A 4 -1.45 -12.48 3.92
C THR A 4 -2.02 -11.53 4.97
N PRO A 5 -1.68 -11.70 6.26
CA PRO A 5 -2.04 -10.72 7.28
C PRO A 5 -1.59 -9.29 6.93
N LEU A 6 -0.46 -9.13 6.23
CA LEU A 6 0.02 -7.82 5.76
C LEU A 6 -0.90 -7.23 4.69
N HIS A 7 -1.46 -8.05 3.78
CA HIS A 7 -2.47 -7.59 2.83
C HIS A 7 -3.70 -7.02 3.56
N PHE A 8 -4.24 -7.77 4.51
CA PHE A 8 -5.38 -7.31 5.32
C PHE A 8 -5.06 -6.03 6.09
N ALA A 9 -3.90 -5.98 6.76
CA ALA A 9 -3.49 -4.82 7.54
C ALA A 9 -3.42 -3.54 6.70
N CYS A 10 -2.86 -3.62 5.48
CA CYS A 10 -2.83 -2.51 4.54
C CYS A 10 -4.21 -2.15 4.00
N ALA A 11 -5.05 -3.14 3.66
CA ALA A 11 -6.38 -2.93 3.10
C ALA A 11 -7.34 -2.21 4.07
N VAL A 12 -7.19 -2.42 5.38
CA VAL A 12 -8.06 -1.80 6.40
C VAL A 12 -7.46 -0.53 7.02
N GLY A 13 -6.25 -0.12 6.62
CA GLY A 13 -5.58 1.03 7.22
C GLY A 13 -5.16 0.79 8.67
N SER A 14 -4.58 -0.37 8.96
CA SER A 14 -4.11 -0.72 10.31
C SER A 14 -3.04 0.25 10.83
N HIS A 15 -2.90 0.31 12.16
CA HIS A 15 -1.86 1.11 12.80
C HIS A 15 -0.46 0.72 12.31
N PHE A 16 0.41 1.72 12.17
CA PHE A 16 1.80 1.56 11.75
C PHE A 16 2.54 0.43 12.48
N ASP A 17 2.35 0.29 13.79
CA ASP A 17 3.04 -0.75 14.58
C ASP A 17 2.64 -2.17 14.19
N VAL A 18 1.39 -2.39 13.79
CA VAL A 18 0.93 -3.69 13.28
C VAL A 18 1.60 -3.99 11.95
N ILE A 19 1.61 -3.01 11.03
CA ILE A 19 2.22 -3.17 9.70
C ILE A 19 3.73 -3.39 9.81
N ARG A 20 4.41 -2.62 10.68
CA ARG A 20 5.83 -2.78 10.99
C ARG A 20 6.11 -4.17 11.53
N PHE A 21 5.37 -4.61 12.55
CA PHE A 21 5.55 -5.93 13.16
C PHE A 21 5.38 -7.04 12.11
N LEU A 22 4.31 -7.02 11.31
CA LEU A 22 4.08 -8.01 10.27
C LEU A 22 5.19 -8.02 9.20
N THR A 23 5.67 -6.84 8.82
CA THR A 23 6.77 -6.68 7.85
C THR A 23 8.11 -7.18 8.41
N GLU A 24 8.34 -7.05 9.72
CA GLU A 24 9.54 -7.53 10.38
C GLU A 24 9.52 -9.04 10.62
N GLN A 25 8.36 -9.61 10.97
CA GLN A 25 8.20 -11.05 11.17
C GLN A 25 8.16 -11.83 9.86
N TYR A 26 7.62 -11.24 8.79
CA TYR A 26 7.53 -11.89 7.49
C TYR A 26 7.80 -10.92 6.33
N PRO A 27 9.08 -10.56 6.08
CA PRO A 27 9.47 -9.58 5.07
C PRO A 27 9.05 -9.95 3.64
N GLU A 28 9.03 -11.23 3.30
CA GLU A 28 8.67 -11.74 1.98
C GLU A 28 7.21 -11.40 1.62
N ALA A 29 6.35 -11.20 2.63
CA ALA A 29 4.95 -10.79 2.45
C ALA A 29 4.80 -9.49 1.65
N LEU A 30 5.81 -8.61 1.66
CA LEU A 30 5.81 -7.36 0.92
C LEU A 30 5.66 -7.56 -0.59
N ALA A 31 6.29 -8.61 -1.12
CA ALA A 31 6.33 -8.88 -2.56
C ALA A 31 5.28 -9.92 -3.02
N LEU A 32 4.61 -10.59 -2.08
CA LEU A 32 3.55 -11.53 -2.42
C LEU A 32 2.38 -10.79 -3.08
N GLN A 33 1.92 -11.30 -4.21
CA GLN A 33 0.78 -10.75 -4.93
C GLN A 33 -0.48 -11.59 -4.65
N SER A 34 -1.51 -10.89 -4.20
CA SER A 34 -2.89 -11.36 -4.32
C SER A 34 -3.48 -10.98 -5.69
N ALA A 35 -4.71 -11.40 -5.98
CA ALA A 35 -5.43 -10.89 -7.16
C ALA A 35 -5.47 -9.35 -7.17
N SER A 36 -5.73 -8.74 -6.01
CA SER A 36 -5.74 -7.29 -5.81
C SER A 36 -4.36 -6.61 -5.80
N GLY A 37 -3.27 -7.36 -6.00
CA GLY A 37 -1.89 -6.85 -5.99
C GLY A 37 -1.14 -7.11 -4.68
N THR A 38 -0.02 -6.40 -4.51
CA THR A 38 0.83 -6.44 -3.31
C THR A 38 0.19 -5.69 -2.14
N PRO A 39 0.71 -5.81 -0.91
CA PRO A 39 0.24 -4.99 0.21
C PRO A 39 0.31 -3.48 -0.06
N LEU A 40 1.28 -3.01 -0.86
CA LEU A 40 1.38 -1.60 -1.24
C LEU A 40 0.20 -1.15 -2.13
N HIS A 41 -0.28 -2.00 -3.04
CA HIS A 41 -1.52 -1.70 -3.80
C HIS A 41 -2.70 -1.52 -2.84
N LEU A 42 -2.82 -2.43 -1.86
CA LEU A 42 -3.90 -2.41 -0.88
C LEU A 42 -3.86 -1.16 0.01
N ALA A 43 -2.67 -0.72 0.40
CA ALA A 43 -2.47 0.53 1.14
C ALA A 43 -2.95 1.76 0.36
N CYS A 44 -2.95 1.71 -0.98
CA CYS A 44 -3.40 2.78 -1.87
C CYS A 44 -4.91 2.73 -2.21
N ILE A 45 -5.62 1.62 -1.97
CA ILE A 45 -7.06 1.47 -2.30
C ILE A 45 -7.98 1.34 -1.09
N SER A 46 -7.45 1.34 0.15
CA SER A 46 -8.22 1.12 1.39
C SER A 46 -9.54 1.88 1.42
N SER A 47 -10.62 1.17 1.74
CA SER A 47 -12.01 1.64 1.59
C SER A 47 -12.54 2.48 2.75
N GLU A 48 -11.92 2.42 3.94
CA GLU A 48 -12.44 3.07 5.15
C GLU A 48 -11.44 4.01 5.85
N LYS A 49 -10.17 3.61 5.89
CA LYS A 49 -9.07 4.40 6.44
C LYS A 49 -7.87 4.28 5.53
N LEU A 50 -7.53 5.37 4.85
CA LEU A 50 -6.27 5.46 4.14
C LEU A 50 -5.11 5.18 5.10
N VAL A 51 -4.20 4.32 4.65
CA VAL A 51 -2.93 4.08 5.32
C VAL A 51 -2.18 5.40 5.40
N ASP A 52 -1.55 5.69 6.55
CA ASP A 52 -0.82 6.94 6.73
C ASP A 52 0.41 7.01 5.80
N SER A 53 0.81 8.23 5.42
CA SER A 53 1.97 8.42 4.53
C SER A 53 3.27 7.86 5.13
N LYS A 54 3.37 7.80 6.47
CA LYS A 54 4.51 7.20 7.16
C LYS A 54 4.64 5.71 6.86
N THR A 55 3.51 5.00 6.79
CA THR A 55 3.44 3.59 6.48
C THR A 55 3.75 3.35 5.01
N ILE A 56 3.19 4.15 4.10
CA ILE A 56 3.55 4.08 2.66
C ILE A 56 5.06 4.25 2.50
N GLN A 57 5.63 5.30 3.12
CA GLN A 57 7.06 5.55 3.09
C GLN A 57 7.87 4.38 3.66
N TYR A 58 7.41 3.77 4.75
CA TYR A 58 8.05 2.60 5.34
C TYR A 58 8.05 1.40 4.37
N LEU A 59 6.90 1.08 3.77
CA LEU A 59 6.77 -0.04 2.83
C LEU A 59 7.66 0.17 1.60
N VAL A 60 7.67 1.38 1.02
CA VAL A 60 8.52 1.75 -0.11
C VAL A 60 9.99 1.63 0.25
N ARG A 61 10.43 2.11 1.42
CA ARG A 61 11.82 1.97 1.86
C ARG A 61 12.25 0.52 2.09
N ARG A 62 11.33 -0.34 2.52
CA ARG A 62 11.62 -1.77 2.73
C ARG A 62 11.75 -2.52 1.41
N ASN A 63 11.00 -2.11 0.40
CA ASN A 63 11.14 -2.66 -0.94
C ASN A 63 10.69 -1.66 -2.04
N PRO A 64 11.63 -0.88 -2.61
CA PRO A 64 11.29 0.09 -3.65
C PRO A 64 10.79 -0.55 -4.95
N SER A 65 11.13 -1.81 -5.21
CA SER A 65 10.69 -2.48 -6.44
C SER A 65 9.17 -2.67 -6.51
N LEU A 66 8.45 -2.52 -5.39
CA LEU A 66 7.00 -2.61 -5.34
C LEU A 66 6.30 -1.50 -6.12
N LEU A 67 6.95 -0.37 -6.34
CA LEU A 67 6.39 0.80 -7.02
C LEU A 67 6.01 0.53 -8.49
N THR A 68 6.69 -0.42 -9.14
CA THR A 68 6.49 -0.73 -10.56
C THR A 68 5.73 -2.04 -10.78
N VAL A 69 5.44 -2.79 -9.72
CA VAL A 69 4.66 -4.04 -9.81
C VAL A 69 3.24 -3.72 -10.22
N LYS A 70 2.70 -4.49 -11.18
CA LYS A 70 1.31 -4.39 -11.61
C LYS A 70 0.46 -5.48 -10.97
N ASN A 71 -0.73 -5.13 -10.49
CA ASN A 71 -1.75 -6.10 -10.05
C ASN A 71 -2.40 -6.84 -11.24
N SER A 72 -3.42 -7.67 -10.98
CA SER A 72 -4.11 -8.44 -12.04
C SER A 72 -4.79 -7.56 -13.09
N ASP A 73 -5.14 -6.33 -12.72
CA ASP A 73 -5.81 -5.36 -13.59
C ASP A 73 -4.82 -4.49 -14.39
N GLY A 74 -3.50 -4.73 -14.21
CA GLY A 74 -2.44 -3.98 -14.89
C GLY A 74 -2.08 -2.65 -14.23
N PHE A 75 -2.61 -2.37 -13.04
CA PHE A 75 -2.38 -1.14 -12.29
C PHE A 75 -1.18 -1.27 -11.36
N THR A 76 -0.36 -0.23 -11.32
CA THR A 76 0.68 -0.02 -10.30
C THR A 76 0.06 0.56 -9.01
N PRO A 77 0.81 0.64 -7.89
CA PRO A 77 0.32 1.28 -6.69
C PRO A 77 -0.09 2.75 -6.89
N ILE A 78 0.61 3.50 -7.74
CA ILE A 78 0.22 4.88 -8.04
C ILE A 78 -1.09 4.93 -8.83
N ASP A 79 -1.28 4.05 -9.81
CA ASP A 79 -2.55 3.98 -10.55
C ASP A 79 -3.72 3.70 -9.60
N CYS A 80 -3.52 2.79 -8.65
CA CYS A 80 -4.48 2.49 -7.60
C CYS A 80 -4.83 3.71 -6.72
N ALA A 81 -3.84 4.52 -6.35
CA ALA A 81 -4.04 5.76 -5.60
C ALA A 81 -4.81 6.81 -6.42
N LEU A 82 -4.48 6.97 -7.71
CA LEU A 82 -5.17 7.87 -8.64
C LEU A 82 -6.64 7.50 -8.81
N CYS A 83 -6.94 6.20 -8.96
CA CYS A 83 -8.32 5.70 -9.06
C CYS A 83 -9.15 5.93 -7.79
N ASN A 84 -8.51 6.12 -6.63
CA ASN A 84 -9.18 6.32 -5.33
C ASN A 84 -9.15 7.78 -4.82
N PHE A 85 -8.84 8.76 -5.68
CA PHE A 85 -8.78 10.20 -5.34
C PHE A 85 -9.95 10.72 -4.46
N PRO A 86 -11.22 10.36 -4.69
CA PRO A 86 -12.34 10.90 -3.89
C PRO A 86 -12.32 10.53 -2.40
N LYS A 87 -11.49 9.57 -1.98
CA LYS A 87 -11.47 9.04 -0.60
C LYS A 87 -10.42 9.69 0.30
N TYR A 88 -9.52 10.51 -0.24
CA TYR A 88 -8.50 11.18 0.56
C TYR A 88 -9.12 12.30 1.41
N LYS A 89 -8.85 12.29 2.72
CA LYS A 89 -9.46 13.25 3.68
C LYS A 89 -9.12 14.69 3.35
N ASN A 90 -7.94 14.94 2.79
CA ASN A 90 -7.53 16.25 2.31
C ASN A 90 -6.53 16.12 1.16
N THR A 91 -6.45 17.20 0.38
CA THR A 91 -5.59 17.32 -0.79
C THR A 91 -4.09 17.16 -0.48
N ALA A 92 -3.63 17.62 0.69
CA ALA A 92 -2.22 17.51 1.07
C ALA A 92 -1.80 16.06 1.33
N GLN A 93 -2.65 15.28 2.02
CA GLN A 93 -2.42 13.86 2.26
C GLN A 93 -2.33 13.09 0.93
N TYR A 94 -3.20 13.42 -0.02
CA TYR A 94 -3.18 12.82 -1.36
C TYR A 94 -1.85 13.07 -2.08
N TYR A 95 -1.43 14.35 -2.19
CA TYR A 95 -0.17 14.68 -2.86
C TYR A 95 1.05 14.07 -2.17
N ASN A 96 1.07 13.99 -0.84
CA ASN A 96 2.13 13.33 -0.11
C ASN A 96 2.22 11.84 -0.46
N VAL A 97 1.09 11.15 -0.60
CA VAL A 97 1.09 9.73 -1.00
C VAL A 97 1.56 9.59 -2.44
N LEU A 98 1.09 10.43 -3.37
CA LEU A 98 1.55 10.37 -4.76
C LEU A 98 3.06 10.60 -4.87
N GLN A 99 3.61 11.56 -4.13
CA GLN A 99 5.03 11.86 -4.12
C GLN A 99 5.86 10.64 -3.68
N LEU A 100 5.41 9.91 -2.66
CA LEU A 100 6.09 8.69 -2.20
C LEU A 100 6.02 7.53 -3.19
N LEU A 101 5.11 7.59 -4.16
CA LEU A 101 4.90 6.54 -5.16
C LEU A 101 5.59 6.82 -6.51
N VAL A 102 6.23 7.98 -6.66
CA VAL A 102 7.01 8.35 -7.87
C VAL A 102 8.53 8.37 -7.64
N GLU A 103 9.01 8.13 -6.41
CA GLU A 103 10.44 8.04 -6.06
C GLU A 103 11.11 6.79 -6.62
#